data_AF-A0A841EKB1-F1
#
_entry.id   AF-A0A841EKB1-F1
#
_cell.length_a   1.000
_cell.length_b   1.000
_cell.length_c   1.000
_cell.angle_alpha   90.00
_cell.angle_beta   90.00
_cell.angle_gamma   90.00
#
_symmetry.space_group_name_H-M   'P 1'
#
loop_
_entity.id
_entity.type
_entity.pdbx_description
1 polymer ?
#
loop_
_entity_poly.entity_id
_entity_poly.type
_entity_poly.pdbx_seq_one_letter_code
_entity_poly.pdbx_strand_id
1 'polypeptide(L)'
;MMTVGIAYVLVEELLRERLPRRWAHTQGVAACARKLAPLVDDRAKALEAAAVLHDIGYAPPLVNTGFRPLDGARHLRTIGSVDDRVARLVANHSFALLEAEQRGLREALEAEFPVVDDEQLADALVYCDMTTTPDGAPDNCR
;
A
#
# COMPACT_ATOMS: atom_id res chain seq x y z
N MET A 1 13.37 2.91 11.92
CA MET A 1 12.00 2.82 11.39
C MET A 1 11.83 3.90 10.35
N MET A 2 11.33 3.54 9.17
CA MET A 2 11.13 4.41 8.02
C MET A 2 10.08 5.48 8.34
N THR A 3 10.35 6.71 7.92
CA THR A 3 9.40 7.82 8.07
C THR A 3 8.48 7.90 6.88
N VAL A 4 7.33 8.57 7.03
CA VAL A 4 6.42 8.87 5.91
C VAL A 4 7.15 9.62 4.79
N GLY A 5 8.05 10.56 5.13
CA GLY A 5 8.84 11.29 4.14
C GLY A 5 9.73 10.37 3.27
N ILE A 6 10.35 9.35 3.86
CA ILE A 6 11.13 8.35 3.10
C ILE A 6 10.21 7.51 2.20
N ALA A 7 8.96 7.23 2.63
CA ALA A 7 7.97 6.56 1.79
C ALA A 7 7.68 7.34 0.51
N TYR A 8 7.49 8.65 0.65
CA TYR A 8 7.28 9.52 -0.50
C TYR A 8 8.46 9.51 -1.47
N VAL A 9 9.69 9.66 -0.97
CA VAL A 9 10.90 9.64 -1.81
C VAL A 9 11.02 8.33 -2.59
N LEU A 10 10.85 7.19 -1.91
CA LEU A 10 10.96 5.87 -2.54
C LEU A 10 9.93 5.68 -3.67
N VAL A 11 8.67 6.05 -3.42
CA VAL A 11 7.59 5.85 -4.39
C VAL A 11 7.67 6.85 -5.53
N GLU A 12 8.09 8.08 -5.24
CA GLU A 12 8.41 9.09 -6.25
C GLU A 12 9.46 8.60 -7.24
N GLU A 13 10.59 8.08 -6.75
CA GLU A 13 11.70 7.56 -7.57
C GLU A 13 11.24 6.40 -8.48
N LEU A 14 10.35 5.55 -7.98
CA LEU A 14 9.88 4.36 -8.70
C LEU A 14 8.74 4.65 -9.68
N LEU A 15 7.81 5.53 -9.31
CA LEU A 15 6.54 5.70 -10.04
C LEU A 15 6.44 6.99 -10.85
N ARG A 16 7.03 8.13 -10.43
CA ARG A 16 6.72 9.45 -11.03
C ARG A 16 6.87 9.46 -12.55
N GLU A 17 8.03 9.06 -13.05
CA GLU A 17 8.35 9.14 -14.48
C GLU A 17 7.70 8.00 -15.29
N ARG A 18 7.61 6.79 -14.71
CA ARG A 18 7.17 5.59 -15.43
C ARG A 18 5.66 5.37 -15.38
N LEU A 19 5.03 5.80 -14.29
CA LEU A 19 3.64 5.51 -13.93
C LEU A 19 3.00 6.76 -13.28
N PRO A 20 2.95 7.90 -13.99
CA PRO A 20 2.52 9.18 -13.41
C PRO A 20 1.10 9.17 -12.84
N ARG A 21 0.19 8.40 -13.43
CA ARG A 21 -1.17 8.22 -12.88
C ARG A 21 -1.14 7.46 -11.55
N ARG A 22 -0.36 6.39 -11.43
CA ARG A 22 -0.19 5.66 -10.16
C ARG A 22 0.45 6.52 -9.08
N TRP A 23 1.42 7.36 -9.48
CA TRP A 23 1.99 8.36 -8.59
C TRP A 23 0.95 9.39 -8.12
N ALA A 24 0.09 9.89 -9.01
CA ALA A 24 -1.01 10.79 -8.65
C ALA A 24 -2.03 10.11 -7.71
N HIS A 25 -2.45 8.90 -8.05
CA HIS A 25 -3.34 8.08 -7.22
C HIS A 25 -2.80 7.90 -5.81
N THR A 26 -1.56 7.43 -5.68
CA THR A 26 -0.88 7.22 -4.38
C THR A 26 -0.88 8.49 -3.51
N GLN A 27 -0.62 9.66 -4.11
CA GLN A 27 -0.66 10.93 -3.38
C GLN A 27 -2.08 11.25 -2.88
N GLY A 28 -3.11 10.96 -3.68
CA GLY A 28 -4.51 11.09 -3.30
C GLY A 28 -4.90 10.14 -2.15
N VAL A 29 -4.49 8.87 -2.22
CA VAL A 29 -4.74 7.87 -1.17
C VAL A 29 -4.10 8.32 0.14
N ALA A 30 -2.86 8.81 0.10
CA ALA A 30 -2.18 9.37 1.27
C ALA A 30 -2.86 10.65 1.81
N ALA A 31 -3.41 11.49 0.93
CA ALA A 31 -4.21 12.63 1.36
C ALA A 31 -5.53 12.21 2.03
N CYS A 32 -6.15 11.11 1.58
CA CYS A 32 -7.29 10.50 2.24
C CYS A 32 -6.90 9.95 3.62
N ALA A 33 -5.81 9.20 3.70
CA ALA A 33 -5.27 8.64 4.95
C ALA A 33 -5.03 9.72 6.02
N ARG A 34 -4.45 10.86 5.64
CA ARG A 34 -4.26 12.00 6.55
C ARG A 34 -5.58 12.53 7.14
N LYS A 35 -6.68 12.48 6.38
CA LYS A 35 -8.01 12.88 6.89
C LYS A 35 -8.56 11.89 7.90
N LEU A 36 -8.20 10.61 7.78
CA LEU A 36 -8.61 9.55 8.71
C LEU A 36 -7.72 9.46 9.95
N ALA A 37 -6.64 10.24 10.05
CA ALA A 37 -5.72 10.22 11.19
C ALA A 37 -6.42 10.26 12.57
N PRO A 38 -7.47 11.07 12.82
CA PRO A 38 -8.18 11.07 14.10
C PRO A 38 -8.96 9.79 14.41
N LEU A 39 -9.22 8.92 13.42
CA LEU A 39 -9.94 7.65 13.61
C LEU A 39 -9.01 6.48 13.97
N VAL A 40 -7.72 6.62 13.67
CA VAL A 40 -6.70 5.58 13.85
C VAL A 40 -5.63 5.96 14.88
N ASP A 41 -5.74 7.13 15.51
CA ASP A 41 -4.90 7.59 16.61
C ASP A 41 -3.39 7.49 16.32
N ASP A 42 -2.64 6.77 17.17
CA ASP A 42 -1.19 6.57 17.09
C ASP A 42 -0.74 5.83 15.82
N ARG A 43 -1.68 5.16 15.13
CA ARG A 43 -1.45 4.41 13.89
C ARG A 43 -1.51 5.29 12.64
N ALA A 44 -1.85 6.58 12.76
CA ALA A 44 -1.98 7.50 11.62
C ALA A 44 -0.74 7.52 10.71
N LYS A 45 0.47 7.46 11.28
CA LYS A 45 1.72 7.42 10.50
C LYS A 45 1.89 6.11 9.73
N ALA A 46 1.45 4.99 10.31
CA ALA A 46 1.48 3.69 9.64
C ALA A 46 0.46 3.64 8.49
N LEU A 47 -0.74 4.20 8.71
CA LEU A 47 -1.76 4.34 7.66
C LEU A 47 -1.23 5.18 6.49
N GLU A 48 -0.67 6.37 6.77
CA GLU A 48 -0.15 7.24 5.72
C GLU A 48 1.03 6.59 4.97
N ALA A 49 1.95 5.94 5.68
CA ALA A 49 3.05 5.21 5.04
C ALA A 49 2.53 4.08 4.15
N ALA A 50 1.57 3.27 4.62
CA ALA A 50 0.97 2.21 3.82
C ALA A 50 0.20 2.77 2.62
N ALA A 51 -0.53 3.87 2.78
CA ALA A 51 -1.22 4.57 1.70
C ALA A 51 -0.25 5.05 0.61
N VAL A 52 0.92 5.56 0.98
CA VAL A 52 1.96 5.92 0.02
C VAL A 52 2.55 4.68 -0.67
N LEU A 53 2.68 3.56 0.04
CA LEU A 53 3.42 2.40 -0.46
C LEU A 53 2.55 1.31 -1.12
N HIS A 54 1.22 1.35 -1.00
CA HIS A 54 0.34 0.24 -1.40
C HIS A 54 0.54 -0.19 -2.87
N ASP A 55 0.71 0.79 -3.77
CA ASP A 55 0.88 0.58 -5.19
C ASP A 55 2.36 0.46 -5.64
N ILE A 56 3.33 0.43 -4.73
CA ILE A 56 4.77 0.38 -5.07
C ILE A 56 5.11 -0.81 -5.96
N GLY A 57 4.42 -1.94 -5.77
CA GLY A 57 4.63 -3.18 -6.55
C GLY A 57 4.31 -3.04 -8.05
N TYR A 58 3.63 -1.96 -8.47
CA TYR A 58 3.46 -1.62 -9.89
C TYR A 58 4.75 -1.21 -10.58
N ALA A 59 5.77 -0.76 -9.84
CA ALA A 59 7.03 -0.35 -10.40
C ALA A 59 7.68 -1.50 -11.21
N PRO A 60 8.01 -1.30 -12.51
CA PRO A 60 8.57 -2.36 -13.35
C PRO A 60 9.82 -3.06 -12.78
N PRO A 61 10.75 -2.38 -12.09
CA PRO A 61 11.91 -3.06 -11.48
C PRO A 61 11.55 -4.02 -10.35
N LEU A 62 10.34 -3.95 -9.79
CA LEU A 62 9.91 -4.76 -8.65
C LEU A 62 9.10 -5.99 -9.05
N VAL A 63 8.75 -6.14 -10.34
CA VAL A 63 7.99 -7.30 -10.81
C VAL A 63 8.82 -8.57 -10.61
N ASN A 64 8.30 -9.52 -9.84
CA ASN A 64 8.90 -10.85 -9.68
C ASN A 64 7.87 -11.93 -9.97
N THR A 65 6.78 -11.95 -9.21
CA THR A 65 5.67 -12.90 -9.40
C THR A 65 4.59 -12.38 -10.34
N GLY A 66 4.55 -11.06 -10.58
CA GLY A 66 3.46 -10.41 -11.30
C GLY A 66 2.22 -10.15 -10.43
N PHE A 67 2.26 -10.53 -9.14
CA PHE A 67 1.26 -10.19 -8.13
C PHE A 67 1.77 -9.00 -7.29
N ARG A 68 1.26 -7.81 -7.59
CA ARG A 68 1.79 -6.52 -7.15
C ARG A 68 1.84 -6.34 -5.63
N PRO A 69 0.80 -6.73 -4.85
CA PRO A 69 0.84 -6.64 -3.39
C PRO A 69 2.02 -7.41 -2.80
N LEU A 70 2.22 -8.65 -3.24
CA LEU A 70 3.31 -9.51 -2.75
C LEU A 70 4.68 -9.02 -3.20
N ASP A 71 4.85 -8.66 -4.47
CA ASP A 71 6.10 -8.14 -5.01
C ASP A 71 6.54 -6.85 -4.29
N GLY A 72 5.59 -5.93 -4.06
CA GLY A 72 5.81 -4.69 -3.32
C GLY A 72 6.19 -4.96 -1.86
N ALA A 73 5.43 -5.79 -1.15
CA ALA A 73 5.72 -6.12 0.25
C ALA A 73 7.08 -6.80 0.44
N ARG A 74 7.46 -7.71 -0.47
CA ARG A 74 8.79 -8.33 -0.48
C ARG A 74 9.90 -7.30 -0.67
N HIS A 75 9.72 -6.34 -1.57
CA HIS A 75 10.68 -5.25 -1.75
C HIS A 75 10.81 -4.40 -0.49
N LEU A 76 9.69 -4.01 0.15
CA LEU A 76 9.73 -3.24 1.39
C LEU A 76 10.48 -3.96 2.51
N ARG A 77 10.35 -5.29 2.60
CA ARG A 77 11.08 -6.11 3.57
C ARG A 77 12.60 -6.06 3.35
N THR A 78 13.10 -5.88 2.12
CA THR A 78 14.55 -5.80 1.86
C THR A 78 15.17 -4.46 2.26
N ILE A 79 14.37 -3.41 2.40
CA ILE A 79 14.82 -2.07 2.83
C ILE A 79 15.19 -2.06 4.34
N GLY A 80 14.73 -3.06 5.11
CA GLY A 80 15.14 -3.33 6.50
C GLY A 80 14.70 -2.30 7.55
N SER A 81 14.23 -1.11 7.12
CA SER A 81 13.77 -0.04 8.00
C SER A 81 12.26 0.16 8.00
N VAL A 82 11.53 -0.50 7.10
CA VAL A 82 10.05 -0.47 7.03
C VAL A 82 9.46 -1.24 8.21
N ASP A 83 8.44 -0.69 8.86
CA ASP A 83 7.64 -1.40 9.87
C ASP A 83 6.96 -2.61 9.22
N ASP A 84 7.12 -3.81 9.80
CA ASP A 84 6.53 -5.05 9.29
C ASP A 84 5.01 -4.93 9.08
N ARG A 85 4.32 -4.19 9.95
CA ARG A 85 2.89 -3.91 9.81
C ARG A 85 2.58 -3.18 8.50
N VAL A 86 3.42 -2.24 8.08
CA VAL A 86 3.24 -1.51 6.81
C VAL A 86 3.42 -2.46 5.62
N ALA A 87 4.45 -3.31 5.64
CA ALA A 87 4.64 -4.30 4.58
C ALA A 87 3.46 -5.30 4.50
N ARG A 88 2.92 -5.72 5.65
CA ARG A 88 1.73 -6.58 5.72
C ARG A 88 0.46 -5.89 5.23
N LEU A 89 0.26 -4.61 5.53
CA LEU A 89 -0.83 -3.81 4.97
C LEU A 89 -0.73 -3.74 3.44
N VAL A 90 0.47 -3.46 2.90
CA VAL A 90 0.73 -3.44 1.45
C VAL A 90 0.48 -4.83 0.83
N ALA A 91 0.85 -5.91 1.51
CA ALA A 91 0.65 -7.27 0.98
C ALA A 91 -0.83 -7.68 0.91
N ASN A 92 -1.67 -7.17 1.82
CA ASN A 92 -3.03 -7.67 2.03
C ASN A 92 -4.15 -6.69 1.63
N HIS A 93 -3.83 -5.52 1.08
CA HIS A 93 -4.85 -4.53 0.68
C HIS A 93 -5.72 -5.01 -0.50
N SER A 94 -6.89 -4.39 -0.66
CA SER A 94 -7.75 -4.45 -1.86
C SER A 94 -7.98 -5.87 -2.42
N PHE A 95 -8.50 -6.76 -1.57
CA PHE A 95 -8.83 -8.15 -1.90
C PHE A 95 -7.63 -9.03 -2.33
N ALA A 96 -6.40 -8.65 -1.95
CA ALA A 96 -5.16 -9.38 -2.28
C ALA A 96 -5.22 -10.89 -1.97
N LEU A 97 -5.86 -11.32 -0.89
CA LEU A 97 -5.98 -12.76 -0.57
C LEU A 97 -6.76 -13.54 -1.64
N LEU A 98 -7.87 -12.98 -2.13
CA LEU A 98 -8.68 -13.62 -3.18
C LEU A 98 -7.92 -13.65 -4.51
N GLU A 99 -7.22 -12.57 -4.83
CA GLU A 99 -6.39 -12.52 -6.03
C GLU A 99 -5.20 -13.51 -5.93
N ALA A 100 -4.56 -13.60 -4.77
CA ALA A 100 -3.48 -14.54 -4.52
C ALA A 100 -3.94 -15.98 -4.68
N GLU A 101 -5.17 -16.32 -4.24
CA GLU A 101 -5.76 -17.63 -4.46
C GLU A 101 -5.91 -17.95 -5.94
N GLN A 102 -6.45 -17.03 -6.74
CA GLN A 102 -6.60 -17.21 -8.19
C GLN A 102 -5.26 -17.35 -8.93
N ARG A 103 -4.19 -16.82 -8.34
CA ARG A 103 -2.84 -16.90 -8.88
C ARG A 103 -2.03 -18.09 -8.33
N GLY A 104 -2.59 -18.89 -7.41
CA GLY A 104 -1.85 -19.97 -6.74
C GLY A 104 -0.74 -19.48 -5.80
N LEU A 105 -0.83 -18.25 -5.30
CA LEU A 105 0.15 -17.57 -4.45
C LEU A 105 -0.34 -17.37 -3.00
N ARG A 106 -1.55 -17.83 -2.66
CA ARG A 106 -2.15 -17.63 -1.35
C ARG A 106 -1.28 -18.14 -0.20
N GLU A 107 -0.80 -19.37 -0.29
CA GLU A 107 0.06 -19.96 0.76
C GLU A 107 1.34 -19.13 0.98
N ALA A 108 1.97 -18.66 -0.10
CA ALA A 108 3.16 -17.82 -0.01
C ALA A 108 2.84 -16.44 0.61
N LEU A 109 1.72 -15.82 0.22
CA LEU A 109 1.28 -14.55 0.79
C LEU A 109 1.00 -14.67 2.29
N GLU A 110 0.20 -15.66 2.70
CA GLU A 110 -0.18 -15.87 4.10
C GLU A 110 1.04 -16.23 4.98
N ALA A 111 1.98 -17.02 4.45
CA ALA A 111 3.21 -17.39 5.16
C ALA A 111 4.17 -16.21 5.33
N GLU A 112 4.30 -15.35 4.32
CA GLU A 112 5.27 -14.24 4.34
C GLU A 112 4.72 -12.96 4.96
N PHE A 113 3.43 -12.71 4.80
CA PHE A 113 2.75 -11.49 5.22
C PHE A 113 1.35 -11.83 5.73
N PRO A 114 1.24 -12.40 6.94
CA PRO A 114 -0.06 -12.69 7.54
C PRO A 114 -0.90 -11.42 7.65
N VAL A 115 -2.22 -11.55 7.55
CA VAL A 115 -3.18 -10.45 7.71
C VAL A 115 -2.90 -9.70 9.01
N VAL A 116 -3.03 -8.39 8.99
CA VAL A 116 -2.83 -7.54 10.17
C VAL A 116 -4.06 -7.66 11.08
N ASP A 117 -3.85 -7.90 12.37
CA ASP A 117 -4.96 -8.06 13.35
C ASP A 117 -5.76 -6.77 13.58
N ASP A 118 -5.20 -5.63 13.17
CA ASP A 118 -5.84 -4.31 13.21
C ASP A 118 -6.74 -4.11 11.98
N GLU A 119 -7.95 -4.65 12.05
CA GLU A 119 -8.97 -4.55 11.00
C GLU A 119 -9.30 -3.09 10.66
N GLN A 120 -9.39 -2.21 11.67
CA GLN A 120 -9.72 -0.80 11.45
C GLN A 120 -8.67 -0.10 10.59
N LEU A 121 -7.38 -0.41 10.81
CA LEU A 121 -6.29 0.15 10.03
C LEU A 121 -6.26 -0.40 8.59
N ALA A 122 -6.53 -1.70 8.43
CA ALA A 122 -6.63 -2.33 7.11
C ALA A 122 -7.80 -1.77 6.30
N ASP A 123 -8.98 -1.67 6.91
CA ASP A 123 -10.19 -1.09 6.30
C ASP A 123 -9.99 0.38 5.95
N ALA A 124 -9.30 1.15 6.79
CA ALA A 124 -8.96 2.54 6.48
C ALA A 124 -8.10 2.64 5.22
N LEU A 125 -7.12 1.75 5.04
CA LEU A 125 -6.30 1.71 3.82
C LEU A 125 -7.14 1.36 2.59
N VAL A 126 -7.97 0.32 2.68
CA VAL A 126 -8.87 -0.09 1.59
C VAL A 126 -9.85 1.04 1.23
N TYR A 127 -10.42 1.70 2.23
CA TYR A 127 -11.28 2.86 2.03
C TYR A 127 -10.54 3.98 1.29
N CYS A 128 -9.32 4.33 1.72
CA CYS A 128 -8.55 5.38 1.06
C CYS A 128 -8.23 5.04 -0.40
N ASP A 129 -7.86 3.80 -0.70
CA ASP A 129 -7.59 3.33 -2.05
C ASP A 129 -8.86 3.39 -2.92
N MET A 130 -9.93 2.73 -2.47
CA MET A 130 -11.18 2.59 -3.22
C MET A 130 -11.99 3.88 -3.36
N THR A 131 -11.68 4.93 -2.58
CA THR A 131 -12.32 6.26 -2.69
C THR A 131 -11.40 7.32 -3.30
N THR A 132 -10.29 6.91 -3.93
CA THR A 132 -9.40 7.80 -4.66
C THR A 132 -9.33 7.37 -6.13
N THR A 133 -9.61 8.30 -7.03
CA THR A 133 -9.53 8.02 -8.47
C THR A 133 -8.09 7.75 -8.92
N PRO A 134 -7.88 7.18 -10.12
CA PRO A 134 -6.53 6.99 -10.67
C PRO A 134 -5.73 8.28 -10.88
N ASP A 135 -6.38 9.45 -10.84
CA ASP A 135 -5.74 10.75 -10.98
C ASP A 135 -5.56 11.47 -9.63
N GLY A 136 -5.81 10.76 -8.52
CA GLY A 136 -5.59 11.24 -7.15
C GLY A 136 -6.70 12.12 -6.58
N ALA A 137 -7.82 12.28 -7.29
CA ALA A 137 -8.97 13.02 -6.79
C ALA A 137 -9.85 12.14 -5.89
N PRO A 138 -10.57 12.70 -4.91
CA PRO A 138 -11.61 11.96 -4.20
C PRO A 138 -12.67 11.46 -5.17
N ASP A 139 -13.04 10.18 -5.07
CA ASP A 139 -14.20 9.67 -5.79
C ASP A 139 -15.47 10.31 -5.19
N ASN A 140 -16.27 10.88 -6.07
CA ASN A 140 -17.49 11.61 -5.78
C ASN A 140 -18.75 10.75 -5.96
N CYS A 141 -18.59 9.45 -6.26
CA CYS A 141 -19.66 8.47 -6.13
C CYS A 141 -20.00 8.25 -4.65
N ARG A 142 -21.00 8.98 -4.15
CA ARG A 142 -21.70 8.73 -2.88
C ARG A 142 -23.12 8.30 -3.14
#